data_AF-A0A1R3L3L7-F1
#
_entry.id   AF-A0A1R3L3L7-F1
#
_cell.length_a   1.000
_cell.length_b   1.000
_cell.length_c   1.000
_cell.angle_alpha   90.00
_cell.angle_beta   90.00
_cell.angle_gamma   90.00
#
_symmetry.space_group_name_H-M   'P 1'
#
loop_
_entity.id
_entity.type
_entity.pdbx_description
1 polymer ?
#
loop_
_entity_poly.entity_id
_entity_poly.type
_entity_poly.pdbx_seq_one_letter_code
_entity_poly.pdbx_strand_id
1 'polypeptide(L)' 'THVTSQGPERITNEIPHLEAHLLRNLDKNGIVMLGSWVETGDILVGKLTPQVAKESSYAPEDRLLRAILGIQ' A
#
# COMPACT_ATOMS: atom_id res chain seq x y z
N THR A 1 -6.30 9.09 -11.56
CA THR A 1 -5.67 9.04 -10.23
C THR A 1 -5.10 10.40 -9.90
N HIS A 2 -5.01 10.76 -8.62
CA HIS A 2 -4.45 12.05 -8.19
C HIS A 2 -2.93 12.06 -8.37
N VAL A 3 -2.34 13.22 -8.66
CA VAL A 3 -0.88 13.38 -8.79
C VAL A 3 -0.35 14.10 -7.56
N THR A 4 0.60 13.49 -6.87
CA THR A 4 1.28 14.08 -5.71
C THR A 4 2.64 14.66 -6.10
N SER A 5 3.27 15.39 -5.17
CA SER A 5 4.65 15.86 -5.34
C SER A 5 5.66 14.71 -5.50
N GLN A 6 5.30 13.49 -5.06
CA GLN A 6 6.13 12.28 -5.16
C GLN A 6 5.75 11.39 -6.34
N GLY A 7 4.84 11.84 -7.20
CA GLY A 7 4.38 11.12 -8.38
C GLY A 7 2.88 10.78 -8.37
N PRO A 8 2.39 10.16 -9.45
CA PRO A 8 0.98 9.78 -9.59
C PRO A 8 0.61 8.61 -8.68
N GLU A 9 -0.58 8.67 -8.10
CA GLU A 9 -1.19 7.52 -7.43
C GLU A 9 -1.57 6.43 -8.44
N ARG A 10 -1.62 5.18 -7.96
CA ARG A 10 -1.94 4.00 -8.76
C ARG A 10 -3.04 3.20 -8.10
N ILE A 11 -4.00 2.72 -8.90
CA ILE A 11 -4.97 1.71 -8.45
C ILE A 11 -4.37 0.34 -8.78
N THR A 12 -4.34 -0.56 -7.79
CA THR A 12 -3.79 -1.91 -7.92
C THR A 12 -4.27 -2.80 -6.79
N ASN A 13 -4.30 -4.11 -7.02
CA ASN A 13 -4.48 -5.11 -5.96
C ASN A 13 -3.16 -5.53 -5.31
N GLU A 14 -2.02 -5.02 -5.77
CA GLU A 14 -0.69 -5.29 -5.20
C GLU A 14 -0.37 -4.26 -4.11
N ILE A 15 -0.93 -4.43 -2.91
CA ILE A 15 -0.69 -3.50 -1.80
C ILE A 15 0.31 -4.11 -0.81
N PRO A 16 1.46 -3.46 -0.53
CA PRO A 16 2.47 -3.99 0.36
C PRO A 16 1.99 -4.01 1.81
N HIS A 17 2.55 -4.91 2.61
CA HIS A 17 2.28 -5.07 4.05
C HIS A 17 0.84 -5.45 4.42
N LEU A 18 -0.02 -5.76 3.45
CA LEU A 18 -1.35 -6.31 3.68
C LEU A 18 -1.35 -7.82 3.45
N GLU A 19 -2.14 -8.53 4.25
CA GLU A 19 -2.39 -9.94 4.04
C GLU A 19 -3.29 -10.18 2.83
N ALA A 20 -3.04 -11.25 2.08
CA ALA A 20 -3.78 -11.58 0.86
C ALA A 20 -5.29 -11.71 1.09
N HIS A 21 -5.70 -12.17 2.28
CA HIS A 21 -7.11 -12.34 2.62
C HIS A 21 -7.88 -11.01 2.63
N LEU A 22 -7.23 -9.88 2.91
CA LEU A 22 -7.86 -8.54 2.91
C LEU A 22 -8.12 -8.03 1.49
N LEU A 23 -7.36 -8.53 0.52
CA LEU A 23 -7.42 -8.13 -0.89
C LEU A 23 -8.27 -9.11 -1.73
N ARG A 24 -8.82 -10.16 -1.10
CA ARG A 24 -9.54 -11.27 -1.77
C ARG A 24 -10.72 -10.83 -2.64
N ASN A 25 -11.32 -9.67 -2.31
CA ASN A 25 -12.48 -9.14 -3.01
C ASN A 25 -12.10 -8.24 -4.21
N LEU A 26 -10.81 -7.87 -4.36
CA LEU A 26 -10.37 -7.00 -5.45
C LEU A 26 -10.08 -7.80 -6.72
N ASP A 27 -10.44 -7.21 -7.86
CA ASP A 27 -10.06 -7.69 -9.17
C ASP A 27 -8.60 -7.35 -9.51
N LYS A 28 -8.14 -7.75 -10.70
CA LYS A 28 -6.79 -7.46 -11.21
C LYS A 28 -6.47 -5.97 -11.35
N ASN A 29 -7.48 -5.10 -11.36
CA ASN A 29 -7.30 -3.66 -11.45
C ASN A 29 -7.27 -3.00 -10.07
N GLY A 30 -7.49 -3.75 -8.98
CA GLY A 30 -7.56 -3.23 -7.62
C GLY A 30 -8.93 -2.67 -7.24
N ILE A 31 -10.01 -3.10 -7.91
CA ILE A 31 -11.39 -2.68 -7.64
C ILE A 31 -12.20 -3.87 -7.16
N VAL A 32 -13.06 -3.69 -6.16
CA VAL A 32 -13.95 -4.74 -5.67
C VAL A 32 -14.76 -5.38 -6.80
N MET A 33 -14.80 -6.72 -6.84
CA MET A 33 -15.53 -7.47 -7.86
C MET A 33 -17.04 -7.36 -7.63
N LEU A 34 -17.81 -7.23 -8.71
CA LEU A 34 -19.27 -7.21 -8.64
C LEU A 34 -19.81 -8.51 -8.01
N GLY A 35 -20.77 -8.37 -7.10
CA GLY A 35 -21.34 -9.49 -6.34
C GLY A 35 -20.54 -9.88 -5.09
N SER A 36 -19.44 -9.19 -4.78
CA SER A 36 -18.73 -9.39 -3.51
C SER A 36 -19.60 -8.95 -2.33
N TRP A 37 -19.66 -9.80 -1.30
CA TRP A 37 -20.16 -9.40 0.00
C TRP A 37 -19.08 -8.61 0.75
N VAL A 38 -19.45 -7.46 1.30
CA VAL A 38 -18.51 -6.56 1.98
C VAL A 38 -19.01 -6.16 3.36
N GLU A 39 -18.08 -6.05 4.30
CA GLU A 39 -18.31 -5.60 5.67
C GLU A 39 -17.46 -4.37 6.00
N THR A 40 -17.71 -3.78 7.17
CA THR A 40 -16.92 -2.65 7.66
C THR A 40 -15.44 -3.04 7.77
N GLY A 41 -14.58 -2.29 7.09
CA GLY A 41 -13.14 -2.53 7.08
C GLY A 41 -12.64 -3.25 5.82
N ASP A 42 -13.52 -3.76 4.98
CA ASP A 42 -13.12 -4.35 3.70
C ASP A 42 -12.58 -3.29 2.74
N ILE A 43 -11.60 -3.71 1.94
CA ILE A 43 -10.96 -2.86 0.94
C ILE A 43 -11.80 -2.88 -0.34
N LEU A 44 -12.35 -1.73 -0.71
CA LEU A 44 -13.14 -1.58 -1.94
C LEU A 44 -12.29 -1.18 -3.15
N VAL A 45 -11.24 -0.39 -2.90
CA VAL A 45 -10.32 0.09 -3.93
C VAL A 45 -8.91 0.09 -3.35
N GLY A 46 -8.01 -0.66 -3.97
CA GLY A 46 -6.59 -0.64 -3.64
C GLY A 46 -5.91 0.57 -4.26
N LYS A 47 -5.55 1.56 -3.43
CA LYS A 47 -4.88 2.79 -3.87
C LYS A 47 -3.49 2.89 -3.27
N LEU A 48 -2.48 2.97 -4.13
CA LEU A 48 -1.11 3.26 -3.74
C LEU A 48 -0.78 4.71 -4.01
N THR A 49 -0.26 5.38 -2.98
CA THR A 49 0.34 6.71 -3.08
C THR A 49 1.86 6.55 -3.00
N PRO A 50 2.63 7.05 -3.97
CA PRO A 50 4.09 6.97 -3.90
C PRO A 50 4.58 7.77 -2.70
N GLN A 51 5.39 7.13 -1.86
CA GLN A 51 6.07 7.77 -0.74
C GLN A 51 7.57 7.72 -0.99
N VAL A 52 8.21 8.89 -1.13
CA VAL A 52 9.66 8.99 -0.99
C VAL A 52 9.92 9.33 0.46
N ALA A 53 10.17 8.31 1.28
CA ALA A 53 10.67 8.54 2.61
C ALA A 53 12.09 9.10 2.47
N LYS A 54 12.29 10.38 2.78
CA LYS A 54 13.64 10.89 2.99
C LYS A 54 14.24 10.07 4.13
N GLU A 55 15.50 9.64 4.01
CA GLU A 55 16.17 8.89 5.09
C GLU A 55 16.13 9.64 6.44
N SER A 56 16.05 10.97 6.39
CA SER A 56 15.89 11.85 7.55
C SER A 56 14.54 11.76 8.27
N SER A 57 13.55 11.11 7.67
CA SER A 57 12.18 11.00 8.19
C SER A 57 11.94 9.72 8.99
N TYR A 58 12.90 8.79 9.00
CA TYR A 58 12.82 7.60 9.86
C TYR A 58 13.14 7.94 11.30
N ALA A 59 12.44 7.28 12.22
CA ALA A 59 12.82 7.27 13.62
C ALA A 59 14.23 6.64 13.76
N PRO A 60 15.06 7.08 14.72
CA PRO A 60 16.39 6.51 14.95
C PRO A 60 16.39 4.98 15.07
N GLU A 61 15.35 4.42 15.69
CA GLU A 61 15.14 2.98 15.86
C GLU A 61 14.94 2.26 14.52
N ASP A 62 14.11 2.81 13.63
CA ASP A 62 13.88 2.26 12.28
C ASP A 62 15.14 2.32 11.42
N ARG A 63 15.90 3.41 11.54
CA ARG A 63 17.17 3.58 10.84
C ARG A 63 18.21 2.57 11.31
N LEU A 64 18.26 2.30 12.62
CA LEU A 64 19.13 1.28 13.20
C LEU A 64 18.73 -0.13 12.72
N LEU A 65 17.44 -0.47 12.78
CA LEU A 65 16.92 -1.76 12.32
C LEU A 65 17.24 -2.03 10.84
N ARG A 66 17.02 -1.04 9.97
CA ARG A 66 17.35 -1.13 8.54
C ARG A 66 18.84 -1.35 8.28
N ALA A 67 19.70 -0.65 9.03
CA ALA A 67 21.16 -0.80 8.92
C ALA A 67 21.64 -2.19 9.36
N ILE A 68 21.03 -2.77 10.40
CA ILE A 68 21.35 -4.12 10.88
C ILE A 68 20.85 -5.19 9.89
N LEU A 69 19.67 -5.00 9.31
CA LEU A 69 19.03 -5.98 8.43
C LEU A 69 19.43 -5.85 6.95
N GLY A 70 20.21 -4.83 6.57
CA GLY A 70 20.63 -4.60 5.19
C GLY A 70 19.48 -4.22 4.25
N ILE A 71 18.38 -3.70 4.79
CA ILE A 71 17.21 -3.26 4.02
C ILE A 71 17.42 -1.78 3.71
N GLN A 72 18.08 -1.48 2.59
CA GLN A 72 18.24 -0.11 2.08
C GLN A 72 16.96 0.35 1.38
#